data_AF-A0A8J9ZAV4-F1
#
_entry.id   AF-A0A8J9ZAV4-F1
#
_cell.length_a   1.000
_cell.length_b   1.000
_cell.length_c   1.000
_cell.angle_alpha   90.00
_cell.angle_beta   90.00
_cell.angle_gamma   90.00
#
_symmetry.space_group_name_H-M   'P 1'
#
loop_
_entity.id
_entity.type
_entity.pdbx_description
1 polymer ?
#
loop_
_entity_poly.entity_id
_entity_poly.type
_entity_poly.pdbx_seq_one_letter_code
_entity_poly.pdbx_strand_id
1 'polypeptide(L)'
;MWQWGRERISSVRQWWTPDKPKPPSLPKVSRGDYTRMRYSFENLVLKGGGAKGIAYIGAAKVLDEAGILPNIKRFAGTSAGAITAALLAIGMSPQEMLDELSQKNLMELLDPPVTRGWLGFLDWFPHIPLLPSWLTVDAISMALAAITDRGVCEGEDFLDWFGGILDRHLKRLHPDKEGLDKDITFDKLYHTLGVELCIVAYNMVLGNETYFHVKTTPLMKVQDAVRMSMSIPVVFKPFEMGSGDLCTYIDGALAANYPLWAFDGWYLSIKEEDTFHERLTEGDGEKVRRMFHPEYRKERFDTRNDKTLGILTFSSKDREMYQEQFEERLKKLVEVKPEFEKKREDTELYKKEVDNRQEAKNASVETFKKLVGEDVKEMIKQIEGEDAYVPGLPKFPVTLPMDIPTAEFDEPRFRPGREPIPRTSWPIKISTEEAKVTFNTIFSDDDIACLGVPSKEKAFELLMLDDDGKLTTDKLRKVCENVGPLQLARRSFLGLRLVSTPRQYYSTMLEFVGSNSGISEEDIHRSVAIDVDYVGTMDFDMASKDMEFLMRQGAAATVAFLDEKKSGLETWLP
;
A
#
# COMPACT_ATOMS: atom_id res chain seq x y z
N MET A 1 -52.68 30.48 11.12
CA MET A 1 -51.23 30.53 11.46
C MET A 1 -50.50 29.19 11.24
N TRP A 2 -51.13 28.03 11.38
CA TRP A 2 -50.47 26.71 11.20
C TRP A 2 -50.41 26.20 9.73
N GLN A 3 -51.19 26.77 8.81
CA GLN A 3 -51.11 26.47 7.35
C GLN A 3 -50.12 27.37 6.60
N TRP A 4 -49.94 28.62 7.05
CA TRP A 4 -49.01 29.59 6.44
C TRP A 4 -47.53 29.19 6.60
N GLY A 5 -47.20 28.39 7.63
CA GLY A 5 -45.86 27.84 7.84
C GLY A 5 -45.52 26.66 6.93
N ARG A 6 -46.50 25.90 6.44
CA ARG A 6 -46.23 24.71 5.60
C ARG A 6 -45.91 25.07 4.14
N GLU A 7 -46.56 26.08 3.59
CA GLU A 7 -46.29 26.53 2.21
C GLU A 7 -44.89 27.18 2.09
N ARG A 8 -44.44 27.90 3.13
CA ARG A 8 -43.08 28.46 3.18
C ARG A 8 -41.97 27.41 3.39
N ILE A 9 -42.27 26.30 4.07
CA ILE A 9 -41.32 25.19 4.23
C ILE A 9 -41.25 24.35 2.94
N SER A 10 -42.33 24.29 2.16
CA SER A 10 -42.30 23.65 0.83
C SER A 10 -41.53 24.45 -0.22
N SER A 11 -41.56 25.80 -0.17
CA SER A 11 -40.79 26.64 -1.08
C SER A 11 -39.31 26.77 -0.71
N VAL A 12 -38.95 26.64 0.58
CA VAL A 12 -37.54 26.61 1.03
C VAL A 12 -36.89 25.24 0.77
N ARG A 13 -37.64 24.14 0.76
CA ARG A 13 -37.11 22.81 0.38
C ARG A 13 -36.87 22.64 -1.13
N GLN A 14 -37.48 23.46 -1.99
CA GLN A 14 -37.20 23.47 -3.43
C GLN A 14 -35.92 24.22 -3.81
N TRP A 15 -35.33 25.00 -2.91
CA TRP A 15 -34.17 25.86 -3.22
C TRP A 15 -32.84 25.36 -2.63
N TRP A 16 -32.85 24.21 -1.94
CA TRP A 16 -31.66 23.59 -1.33
C TRP A 16 -31.75 22.06 -1.38
N THR A 17 -32.08 21.52 -2.54
CA THR A 17 -31.48 20.24 -2.94
C THR A 17 -30.28 20.62 -3.79
N PRO A 18 -29.04 20.70 -3.25
CA PRO A 18 -27.90 20.73 -4.14
C PRO A 18 -28.05 19.53 -5.05
N ASP A 19 -28.14 19.76 -6.36
CA ASP A 19 -28.09 18.68 -7.35
C ASP A 19 -26.94 17.78 -6.92
N LYS A 20 -27.21 16.48 -6.72
CA LYS A 20 -26.13 15.53 -6.45
C LYS A 20 -25.04 15.80 -7.48
N PRO A 21 -23.79 16.08 -7.05
CA PRO A 21 -22.76 16.50 -7.97
C PRO A 21 -22.65 15.45 -9.08
N LYS A 22 -22.54 15.92 -10.33
CA LYS A 22 -22.47 15.01 -11.48
C LYS A 22 -21.31 14.04 -11.26
N PRO A 23 -21.50 12.73 -11.54
CA PRO A 23 -20.42 11.76 -11.43
C PRO A 23 -19.19 12.25 -12.20
N PRO A 24 -17.98 12.12 -11.61
CA PRO A 24 -16.76 12.52 -12.30
C PRO A 24 -16.61 11.71 -13.60
N SER A 25 -15.98 12.33 -14.59
CA SER A 25 -15.68 11.68 -15.87
C SER A 25 -14.18 11.50 -16.06
N LEU A 26 -13.79 10.39 -16.70
CA LEU A 26 -12.39 10.19 -17.07
C LEU A 26 -11.94 11.27 -18.06
N PRO A 27 -10.67 11.71 -17.97
CA PRO A 27 -10.12 12.66 -18.92
C PRO A 27 -10.17 12.08 -20.34
N LYS A 28 -10.60 12.90 -21.30
CA LYS A 28 -10.47 12.56 -22.72
C LYS A 28 -9.01 12.73 -23.12
N VAL A 29 -8.40 11.67 -23.63
CA VAL A 29 -7.02 11.72 -24.13
C VAL A 29 -7.03 11.42 -25.63
N SER A 30 -6.24 12.16 -26.40
CA SER A 30 -6.16 11.99 -27.85
C SER A 30 -5.32 10.75 -28.17
N ARG A 31 -5.99 9.62 -28.51
CA ARG A 31 -5.35 8.33 -28.87
C ARG A 31 -4.26 8.40 -29.96
N GLY A 32 -4.14 9.51 -30.69
CA GLY A 32 -3.36 9.60 -31.94
C GLY A 32 -1.83 9.61 -31.80
N ASP A 33 -1.25 10.01 -30.66
CA ASP A 33 0.16 10.41 -30.62
C ASP A 33 1.15 9.37 -30.05
N TYR A 34 0.70 8.49 -29.15
CA TYR A 34 1.55 7.58 -28.36
C TYR A 34 1.21 6.09 -28.54
N THR A 35 0.17 5.76 -29.31
CA THR A 35 -0.23 4.37 -29.64
C THR A 35 0.66 3.68 -30.67
N ARG A 36 1.55 4.43 -31.33
CA ARG A 36 2.44 3.93 -32.40
C ARG A 36 3.82 3.48 -31.89
N MET A 37 4.08 3.62 -30.60
CA MET A 37 5.37 3.26 -30.00
C MET A 37 5.27 2.01 -29.16
N ARG A 38 6.37 1.26 -29.08
CA ARG A 38 6.51 0.18 -28.11
C ARG A 38 7.26 0.69 -26.89
N TYR A 39 6.60 0.62 -25.75
CA TYR A 39 7.23 0.80 -24.46
C TYR A 39 7.56 -0.57 -23.88
N SER A 40 8.74 -0.72 -23.28
CA SER A 40 9.24 -1.97 -22.70
C SER A 40 8.85 -2.16 -21.24
N PHE A 41 7.98 -1.31 -20.70
CA PHE A 41 7.58 -1.37 -19.29
C PHE A 41 6.81 -2.66 -19.02
N GLU A 42 7.23 -3.36 -17.97
CA GLU A 42 6.61 -4.59 -17.47
C GLU A 42 6.17 -4.45 -16.02
N ASN A 43 6.59 -3.37 -15.34
CA ASN A 43 6.33 -3.16 -13.92
C ASN A 43 5.77 -1.76 -13.69
N LEU A 44 4.76 -1.65 -12.83
CA LEU A 44 4.15 -0.37 -12.43
C LEU A 44 4.25 -0.21 -10.91
N VAL A 45 4.84 0.89 -10.45
CA VAL A 45 4.99 1.19 -9.02
C VAL A 45 4.30 2.49 -8.66
N LEU A 46 3.47 2.48 -7.62
CA LEU A 46 2.65 3.62 -7.21
C LEU A 46 3.03 4.08 -5.80
N LYS A 47 3.40 5.36 -5.66
CA LYS A 47 3.70 5.98 -4.37
C LYS A 47 2.46 6.05 -3.46
N GLY A 48 2.64 6.11 -2.15
CA GLY A 48 1.58 6.56 -1.24
C GLY A 48 1.23 8.05 -1.45
N GLY A 49 -0.06 8.36 -1.50
CA GLY A 49 -0.55 9.72 -1.82
C GLY A 49 -1.78 10.17 -1.00
N GLY A 50 -2.27 9.37 -0.06
CA GLY A 50 -3.52 9.64 0.67
C GLY A 50 -4.72 9.77 -0.29
N ALA A 51 -5.62 10.72 -0.03
CA ALA A 51 -6.81 10.97 -0.86
C ALA A 51 -6.48 11.30 -2.34
N LYS A 52 -5.24 11.73 -2.62
CA LYS A 52 -4.78 12.09 -3.98
C LYS A 52 -4.62 10.88 -4.91
N GLY A 53 -4.78 9.64 -4.40
CA GLY A 53 -4.69 8.40 -5.18
C GLY A 53 -5.66 8.35 -6.39
N ILE A 54 -6.75 9.12 -6.37
CA ILE A 54 -7.65 9.30 -7.54
C ILE A 54 -6.88 9.76 -8.79
N ALA A 55 -5.79 10.52 -8.63
CA ALA A 55 -4.96 10.96 -9.75
C ALA A 55 -4.35 9.78 -10.53
N TYR A 56 -4.08 8.65 -9.88
CA TYR A 56 -3.55 7.45 -10.51
C TYR A 56 -4.51 6.82 -11.52
N ILE A 57 -5.83 7.01 -11.36
CA ILE A 57 -6.84 6.55 -12.33
C ILE A 57 -6.63 7.27 -13.67
N GLY A 58 -6.38 8.58 -13.63
CA GLY A 58 -6.08 9.37 -14.82
C GLY A 58 -4.80 8.94 -15.53
N ALA A 59 -3.77 8.59 -14.76
CA ALA A 59 -2.52 8.05 -15.31
C ALA A 59 -2.72 6.65 -15.91
N ALA A 60 -3.38 5.74 -15.19
CA ALA A 60 -3.74 4.40 -15.65
C ALA A 60 -4.55 4.45 -16.94
N LYS A 61 -5.46 5.44 -17.08
CA LYS A 61 -6.22 5.67 -18.31
C LYS A 61 -5.35 5.96 -19.52
N VAL A 62 -4.31 6.80 -19.37
CA VAL A 62 -3.35 7.08 -20.45
C VAL A 62 -2.50 5.84 -20.75
N LEU A 63 -2.01 5.15 -19.73
CA LEU A 63 -1.21 3.92 -19.90
C LEU A 63 -2.00 2.81 -20.61
N ASP A 64 -3.28 2.67 -20.32
CA ASP A 64 -4.20 1.73 -20.98
C ASP A 64 -4.37 2.09 -22.46
N GLU A 65 -4.69 3.36 -22.76
CA GLU A 65 -4.83 3.81 -24.15
C GLU A 65 -3.53 3.74 -24.96
N ALA A 66 -2.38 3.92 -24.31
CA ALA A 66 -1.07 3.77 -24.91
C ALA A 66 -0.68 2.28 -25.14
N GLY A 67 -1.49 1.33 -24.69
CA GLY A 67 -1.18 -0.11 -24.77
C GLY A 67 -0.04 -0.53 -23.84
N ILE A 68 0.29 0.29 -22.83
CA ILE A 68 1.33 0.01 -21.84
C ILE A 68 0.75 -0.86 -20.72
N LEU A 69 -0.41 -0.48 -20.18
CA LEU A 69 -1.04 -1.17 -19.06
C LEU A 69 -1.25 -2.68 -19.30
N PRO A 70 -1.71 -3.13 -20.49
CA PRO A 70 -1.83 -4.56 -20.79
C PRO A 70 -0.52 -5.35 -20.81
N ASN A 71 0.64 -4.68 -20.91
CA ASN A 71 1.96 -5.31 -20.87
C ASN A 71 2.55 -5.38 -19.44
N ILE A 72 1.95 -4.69 -18.47
CA ILE A 72 2.39 -4.71 -17.09
C ILE A 72 2.04 -6.06 -16.46
N LYS A 73 3.06 -6.71 -15.88
CA LYS A 73 2.95 -8.01 -15.21
C LYS A 73 3.12 -7.90 -13.70
N ARG A 74 3.72 -6.79 -13.24
CA ARG A 74 4.12 -6.61 -11.85
C ARG A 74 3.66 -5.25 -11.35
N PHE A 75 2.91 -5.23 -10.25
CA PHE A 75 2.38 -4.02 -9.63
C PHE A 75 2.93 -3.89 -8.22
N ALA A 76 3.38 -2.69 -7.84
CA ALA A 76 3.74 -2.41 -6.45
C ALA A 76 3.12 -1.11 -5.96
N GLY A 77 2.80 -1.04 -4.67
CA GLY A 77 2.34 0.21 -4.08
C GLY A 77 2.35 0.26 -2.57
N THR A 78 2.26 1.49 -2.08
CA THR A 78 2.18 1.83 -0.64
C THR A 78 0.92 2.67 -0.40
N SER A 79 0.17 2.41 0.68
CA SER A 79 -1.02 3.19 1.07
C SER A 79 -2.04 3.30 -0.07
N ALA A 80 -2.46 4.51 -0.44
CA ALA A 80 -3.32 4.73 -1.61
C ALA A 80 -2.77 4.11 -2.92
N GLY A 81 -1.45 4.04 -3.08
CA GLY A 81 -0.81 3.34 -4.19
C GLY A 81 -1.01 1.82 -4.13
N ALA A 82 -1.08 1.23 -2.93
CA ALA A 82 -1.36 -0.20 -2.74
C ALA A 82 -2.80 -0.55 -3.17
N ILE A 83 -3.77 0.32 -2.85
CA ILE A 83 -5.16 0.18 -3.30
C ILE A 83 -5.20 0.13 -4.83
N THR A 84 -4.64 1.14 -5.51
CA THR A 84 -4.65 1.18 -6.97
C THR A 84 -3.84 0.04 -7.59
N ALA A 85 -2.69 -0.33 -7.03
CA ALA A 85 -1.88 -1.44 -7.52
C ALA A 85 -2.62 -2.77 -7.44
N ALA A 86 -3.34 -3.03 -6.34
CA ALA A 86 -4.13 -4.24 -6.17
C ALA A 86 -5.33 -4.31 -7.14
N LEU A 87 -6.05 -3.19 -7.34
CA LEU A 87 -7.16 -3.12 -8.30
C LEU A 87 -6.68 -3.35 -9.74
N LEU A 88 -5.54 -2.74 -10.12
CA LEU A 88 -4.94 -2.98 -11.43
C LEU A 88 -4.44 -4.43 -11.58
N ALA A 89 -3.88 -5.02 -10.52
CA ALA A 89 -3.36 -6.38 -10.55
C ALA A 89 -4.46 -7.45 -10.75
N ILE A 90 -5.69 -7.19 -10.31
CA ILE A 90 -6.85 -8.06 -10.57
C ILE A 90 -7.52 -7.80 -11.93
N GLY A 91 -6.95 -6.90 -12.75
CA GLY A 91 -7.44 -6.59 -14.10
C GLY A 91 -8.54 -5.54 -14.17
N MET A 92 -8.72 -4.73 -13.11
CA MET A 92 -9.76 -3.69 -13.11
C MET A 92 -9.39 -2.54 -14.04
N SER A 93 -10.32 -2.15 -14.92
CA SER A 93 -10.11 -1.03 -15.84
C SER A 93 -10.16 0.32 -15.10
N PRO A 94 -9.54 1.39 -15.66
CA PRO A 94 -9.63 2.73 -15.08
C PRO A 94 -11.06 3.24 -14.89
N GLN A 95 -11.99 2.84 -15.76
CA GLN A 95 -13.40 3.22 -15.62
C GLN A 95 -14.06 2.52 -14.43
N GLU A 96 -13.84 1.21 -14.28
CA GLU A 96 -14.37 0.46 -13.13
C GLU A 96 -13.78 0.97 -11.82
N MET A 97 -12.48 1.29 -11.79
CA MET A 97 -11.86 1.92 -10.61
C MET A 97 -12.53 3.25 -10.27
N LEU A 98 -12.80 4.10 -11.27
CA LEU A 98 -13.52 5.36 -11.03
C LEU A 98 -14.91 5.10 -10.47
N ASP A 99 -15.64 4.15 -11.05
CA ASP A 99 -17.01 3.82 -10.64
C ASP A 99 -17.05 3.30 -9.20
N GLU A 100 -16.08 2.48 -8.76
CA GLU A 100 -16.00 1.97 -7.38
C GLU A 100 -15.48 3.02 -6.38
N LEU A 101 -14.43 3.77 -6.75
CA LEU A 101 -13.76 4.72 -5.86
C LEU A 101 -14.51 6.06 -5.72
N SER A 102 -15.39 6.41 -6.66
CA SER A 102 -16.23 7.62 -6.58
C SER A 102 -17.58 7.40 -5.90
N GLN A 103 -17.95 6.15 -5.61
CA GLN A 103 -19.24 5.81 -4.98
C GLN A 103 -19.28 6.08 -3.48
N LYS A 104 -18.12 6.07 -2.80
CA LYS A 104 -18.00 6.34 -1.37
C LYS A 104 -17.01 7.45 -1.12
N ASN A 105 -17.38 8.36 -0.22
CA ASN A 105 -16.41 9.29 0.34
C ASN A 105 -15.45 8.51 1.25
N LEU A 106 -14.15 8.79 1.20
CA LEU A 106 -13.17 8.07 2.01
C LEU A 106 -13.39 8.33 3.53
N MET A 107 -14.09 9.40 3.88
CA MET A 107 -14.60 9.65 5.25
C MET A 107 -15.70 8.67 5.70
N GLU A 108 -16.46 8.10 4.76
CA GLU A 108 -17.49 7.06 5.05
C GLU A 108 -16.86 5.67 5.24
N LEU A 109 -15.56 5.53 4.99
CA LEU A 109 -14.76 4.35 5.25
C LEU A 109 -13.99 4.43 6.58
N LEU A 110 -14.19 5.52 7.33
CA LEU A 110 -13.70 5.67 8.69
C LEU A 110 -14.77 5.14 9.65
N ASP A 111 -14.50 3.99 10.26
CA ASP A 111 -15.35 3.41 11.29
C ASP A 111 -15.66 4.44 12.39
N PRO A 112 -16.85 4.37 13.03
CA PRO A 112 -17.12 5.20 14.20
C PRO A 112 -16.03 4.98 15.28
N PRO A 113 -15.62 6.04 16.01
CA PRO A 113 -14.56 5.93 17.01
C PRO A 113 -14.84 4.83 18.04
N VAL A 114 -13.83 3.98 18.30
CA VAL A 114 -13.96 2.75 19.09
C VAL A 114 -14.50 3.00 20.51
N THR A 115 -14.19 4.15 21.10
CA THR A 115 -14.57 4.50 22.46
C THR A 115 -15.80 5.41 22.51
N ARG A 116 -16.97 4.89 22.16
CA ARG A 116 -18.24 5.40 22.74
C ARG A 116 -18.60 4.74 24.08
N GLY A 117 -18.04 3.57 24.38
CA GLY A 117 -18.49 2.72 25.51
C GLY A 117 -17.92 3.06 26.90
N TRP A 118 -16.62 3.32 27.00
CA TRP A 118 -15.97 3.61 28.31
C TRP A 118 -16.19 5.06 28.74
N LEU A 119 -16.00 6.02 27.83
CA LEU A 119 -15.98 7.47 28.14
C LEU A 119 -17.38 8.11 28.15
N GLY A 120 -18.46 7.35 28.02
CA GLY A 120 -19.83 7.86 28.10
C GLY A 120 -20.17 8.53 29.44
N PHE A 121 -19.36 8.34 30.48
CA PHE A 121 -19.49 9.10 31.73
C PHE A 121 -19.03 10.57 31.60
N LEU A 122 -18.21 10.91 30.59
CA LEU A 122 -17.79 12.27 30.32
C LEU A 122 -18.92 13.16 29.78
N ASP A 123 -19.97 12.55 29.22
CA ASP A 123 -21.23 13.24 28.87
C ASP A 123 -21.91 13.92 30.08
N TRP A 124 -21.50 13.55 31.31
CA TRP A 124 -22.01 14.14 32.55
C TRP A 124 -21.23 15.40 33.01
N PHE A 125 -20.11 15.73 32.39
CA PHE A 125 -19.39 16.97 32.71
C PHE A 125 -20.10 18.18 32.08
N PRO A 126 -20.45 19.21 32.88
CA PRO A 126 -21.16 20.38 32.36
C PRO A 126 -20.28 21.18 31.40
N HIS A 127 -20.94 21.79 30.40
CA HIS A 127 -20.34 22.68 29.41
C HIS A 127 -19.33 23.66 30.03
N ILE A 128 -18.09 23.65 29.53
CA ILE A 128 -17.13 24.72 29.82
C ILE A 128 -17.62 25.98 29.09
N PRO A 129 -17.94 27.07 29.79
CA PRO A 129 -18.40 28.29 29.15
C PRO A 129 -17.38 28.79 28.13
N LEU A 130 -17.85 29.23 26.95
CA LEU A 130 -17.06 29.79 25.82
C LEU A 130 -16.46 28.80 24.80
N LEU A 131 -16.57 27.48 25.01
CA LEU A 131 -16.13 26.50 24.01
C LEU A 131 -17.33 25.88 23.26
N PRO A 132 -17.30 25.79 21.92
CA PRO A 132 -18.35 25.11 21.15
C PRO A 132 -18.46 23.63 21.53
N SER A 133 -19.68 23.09 21.63
CA SER A 133 -19.97 21.73 22.12
C SER A 133 -19.29 20.60 21.33
N TRP A 134 -18.96 20.83 20.06
CA TRP A 134 -18.24 19.88 19.20
C TRP A 134 -16.74 19.78 19.53
N LEU A 135 -16.19 20.74 20.29
CA LEU A 135 -14.78 20.82 20.65
C LEU A 135 -14.47 20.13 21.99
N THR A 136 -15.45 19.93 22.87
CA THR A 136 -15.21 19.61 24.29
C THR A 136 -15.35 18.14 24.67
N VAL A 137 -16.09 17.33 23.89
CA VAL A 137 -16.31 15.90 24.24
C VAL A 137 -15.81 14.99 23.12
N ASP A 138 -16.22 15.23 21.88
CA ASP A 138 -15.83 14.37 20.74
C ASP A 138 -14.35 14.54 20.39
N ALA A 139 -13.84 15.77 20.27
CA ALA A 139 -12.45 16.02 19.93
C ALA A 139 -11.47 15.56 21.03
N ILE A 140 -11.84 15.70 22.30
CA ILE A 140 -11.03 15.25 23.45
C ILE A 140 -11.08 13.72 23.58
N SER A 141 -12.25 13.10 23.41
CA SER A 141 -12.38 11.64 23.43
C SER A 141 -11.67 10.99 22.25
N MET A 142 -11.71 11.60 21.07
CA MET A 142 -11.01 11.13 19.87
C MET A 142 -9.50 11.31 19.97
N ALA A 143 -9.04 12.40 20.61
CA ALA A 143 -7.63 12.59 20.93
C ALA A 143 -7.14 11.63 22.01
N LEU A 144 -7.94 11.39 23.06
CA LEU A 144 -7.65 10.40 24.08
C LEU A 144 -7.65 8.99 23.50
N ALA A 145 -8.62 8.61 22.68
CA ALA A 145 -8.68 7.31 22.00
C ALA A 145 -7.52 7.12 21.01
N ALA A 146 -7.18 8.15 20.24
CA ALA A 146 -5.98 8.12 19.41
C ALA A 146 -4.73 7.81 20.25
N ILE A 147 -4.61 8.43 21.42
CA ILE A 147 -3.48 8.27 22.34
C ILE A 147 -3.53 6.92 23.08
N THR A 148 -4.68 6.46 23.56
CA THR A 148 -4.79 5.23 24.38
C THR A 148 -4.86 3.96 23.54
N ASP A 149 -5.58 4.04 22.42
CA ASP A 149 -5.91 2.90 21.57
C ASP A 149 -5.11 2.91 20.26
N ARG A 150 -4.14 3.83 20.13
CA ARG A 150 -3.19 3.97 19.00
C ARG A 150 -3.82 4.31 17.65
N GLY A 151 -5.12 4.57 17.60
CA GLY A 151 -5.89 4.95 16.43
C GLY A 151 -7.35 5.21 16.76
N VAL A 152 -8.04 5.96 15.89
CA VAL A 152 -9.44 6.34 16.09
C VAL A 152 -10.41 5.31 15.52
N CYS A 153 -10.08 4.68 14.38
CA CYS A 153 -10.95 3.75 13.65
C CYS A 153 -10.37 2.32 13.64
N GLU A 154 -11.19 1.28 13.79
CA GLU A 154 -10.73 -0.12 13.64
C GLU A 154 -10.33 -0.44 12.20
N GLY A 155 -10.95 0.22 11.22
CA GLY A 155 -10.73 0.05 9.78
C GLY A 155 -11.38 -1.21 9.19
N GLU A 156 -12.42 -1.75 9.84
CA GLU A 156 -13.21 -2.88 9.35
C GLU A 156 -14.15 -2.45 8.22
N ASP A 157 -14.72 -1.23 8.25
CA ASP A 157 -15.57 -0.75 7.16
C ASP A 157 -14.77 -0.59 5.85
N PHE A 158 -13.49 -0.24 5.97
CA PHE A 158 -12.57 -0.25 4.84
C PHE A 158 -12.35 -1.68 4.31
N LEU A 159 -12.09 -2.64 5.20
CA LEU A 159 -11.84 -4.03 4.83
C LEU A 159 -13.05 -4.63 4.10
N ASP A 160 -14.25 -4.41 4.63
CA ASP A 160 -15.52 -4.86 4.03
C ASP A 160 -15.77 -4.21 2.67
N TRP A 161 -15.50 -2.90 2.55
CA TRP A 161 -15.64 -2.20 1.28
C TRP A 161 -14.66 -2.71 0.23
N PHE A 162 -13.36 -2.77 0.56
CA PHE A 162 -12.33 -3.19 -0.37
C PHE A 162 -12.47 -4.67 -0.72
N GLY A 163 -12.70 -5.53 0.27
CA GLY A 163 -13.01 -6.94 0.07
C GLY A 163 -14.25 -7.14 -0.80
N GLY A 164 -15.29 -6.32 -0.62
CA GLY A 164 -16.47 -6.32 -1.48
C GLY A 164 -16.17 -5.98 -2.94
N ILE A 165 -15.25 -5.04 -3.21
CA ILE A 165 -14.79 -4.74 -4.58
C ILE A 165 -14.08 -5.94 -5.18
N LEU A 166 -13.13 -6.54 -4.45
CA LEU A 166 -12.40 -7.73 -4.90
C LEU A 166 -13.36 -8.88 -5.22
N ASP A 167 -14.29 -9.18 -4.31
CA ASP A 167 -15.27 -10.26 -4.44
C ASP A 167 -16.11 -10.11 -5.70
N ARG A 168 -16.72 -8.93 -5.89
CA ARG A 168 -17.59 -8.65 -7.04
C ARG A 168 -16.81 -8.74 -8.35
N HIS A 169 -15.62 -8.14 -8.41
CA HIS A 169 -14.84 -8.06 -9.64
C HIS A 169 -14.29 -9.43 -10.04
N LEU A 170 -13.68 -10.16 -9.10
CA LEU A 170 -13.07 -11.46 -9.36
C LEU A 170 -14.10 -12.52 -9.73
N LYS A 171 -15.23 -12.60 -9.01
CA LYS A 171 -16.33 -13.52 -9.36
C LYS A 171 -16.97 -13.17 -10.70
N ARG A 172 -17.03 -11.88 -11.07
CA ARG A 172 -17.53 -11.45 -12.39
C ARG A 172 -16.61 -11.89 -13.52
N LEU A 173 -15.29 -11.78 -13.37
CA LEU A 173 -14.32 -12.17 -14.39
C LEU A 173 -14.04 -13.68 -14.43
N HIS A 174 -14.17 -14.36 -13.30
CA HIS A 174 -13.79 -15.76 -13.13
C HIS A 174 -14.85 -16.55 -12.33
N PRO A 175 -16.10 -16.63 -12.83
CA PRO A 175 -17.20 -17.28 -12.10
C PRO A 175 -16.95 -18.76 -11.80
N ASP A 176 -16.15 -19.43 -12.64
CA ASP A 176 -15.88 -20.87 -12.54
C ASP A 176 -14.59 -21.21 -11.77
N LYS A 177 -13.87 -20.21 -11.22
CA LYS A 177 -12.61 -20.44 -10.51
C LYS A 177 -12.77 -20.25 -9.01
N GLU A 178 -12.59 -21.34 -8.25
CA GLU A 178 -12.60 -21.30 -6.80
C GLU A 178 -11.39 -20.54 -6.22
N GLY A 179 -11.64 -19.79 -5.14
CA GLY A 179 -10.64 -19.00 -4.42
C GLY A 179 -10.24 -17.68 -5.09
N LEU A 180 -10.97 -17.25 -6.13
CA LEU A 180 -10.88 -15.89 -6.69
C LEU A 180 -12.04 -15.04 -6.16
N ASP A 181 -11.91 -14.62 -4.91
CA ASP A 181 -12.88 -13.83 -4.16
C ASP A 181 -12.16 -12.81 -3.26
N LYS A 182 -12.86 -12.21 -2.29
CA LYS A 182 -12.27 -11.24 -1.35
C LYS A 182 -11.03 -11.74 -0.62
N ASP A 183 -10.92 -13.05 -0.39
CA ASP A 183 -9.85 -13.68 0.38
C ASP A 183 -8.69 -14.16 -0.54
N ILE A 184 -8.62 -13.69 -1.79
CA ILE A 184 -7.52 -13.98 -2.73
C ILE A 184 -6.15 -13.69 -2.10
N THR A 185 -5.23 -14.64 -2.24
CA THR A 185 -3.85 -14.53 -1.72
C THR A 185 -2.85 -14.14 -2.81
N PHE A 186 -1.65 -13.69 -2.41
CA PHE A 186 -0.57 -13.40 -3.37
C PHE A 186 -0.18 -14.62 -4.21
N ASP A 187 -0.21 -15.82 -3.63
CA ASP A 187 0.02 -17.09 -4.33
C ASP A 187 -1.02 -17.32 -5.42
N LYS A 188 -2.30 -17.22 -5.06
CA LYS A 188 -3.40 -17.44 -5.99
C LYS A 188 -3.40 -16.40 -7.09
N LEU A 189 -3.15 -15.13 -6.76
CA LEU A 189 -3.01 -14.04 -7.72
C LEU A 189 -1.93 -14.36 -8.77
N TYR A 190 -0.74 -14.73 -8.32
CA TYR A 190 0.37 -15.04 -9.21
C TYR A 190 0.12 -16.30 -10.05
N HIS A 191 -0.22 -17.43 -9.43
CA HIS A 191 -0.36 -18.69 -10.14
C HIS A 191 -1.64 -18.80 -10.98
N THR A 192 -2.68 -18.00 -10.67
CA THR A 192 -3.97 -18.07 -11.39
C THR A 192 -4.14 -16.94 -12.41
N LEU A 193 -3.70 -15.72 -12.09
CA LEU A 193 -3.83 -14.56 -12.97
C LEU A 193 -2.52 -14.21 -13.70
N GLY A 194 -1.38 -14.77 -13.27
CA GLY A 194 -0.09 -14.50 -13.89
C GLY A 194 0.47 -13.11 -13.58
N VAL A 195 0.04 -12.51 -12.46
CA VAL A 195 0.39 -11.14 -12.06
C VAL A 195 1.11 -11.17 -10.71
N GLU A 196 2.23 -10.47 -10.61
CA GLU A 196 2.92 -10.24 -9.34
C GLU A 196 2.40 -8.94 -8.71
N LEU A 197 2.06 -8.99 -7.43
CA LEU A 197 1.68 -7.82 -6.64
C LEU A 197 2.64 -7.69 -5.46
N CYS A 198 3.11 -6.47 -5.23
CA CYS A 198 3.85 -6.11 -4.03
C CYS A 198 3.13 -5.00 -3.27
N ILE A 199 2.82 -5.24 -2.00
CA ILE A 199 2.26 -4.22 -1.10
C ILE A 199 3.25 -3.96 0.02
N VAL A 200 3.47 -2.69 0.35
CA VAL A 200 4.44 -2.31 1.38
C VAL A 200 3.72 -1.76 2.61
N ALA A 201 4.03 -2.32 3.78
CA ALA A 201 3.61 -1.79 5.08
C ALA A 201 4.83 -1.71 6.01
N TYR A 202 4.67 -1.06 7.16
CA TYR A 202 5.72 -0.98 8.16
C TYR A 202 5.41 -1.90 9.34
N ASN A 203 6.32 -2.82 9.65
CA ASN A 203 6.20 -3.70 10.82
C ASN A 203 6.84 -3.00 12.02
N MET A 204 6.04 -2.69 13.03
CA MET A 204 6.49 -1.93 14.19
C MET A 204 7.39 -2.72 15.14
N VAL A 205 7.16 -4.03 15.23
CA VAL A 205 7.93 -4.89 16.14
C VAL A 205 9.31 -5.21 15.59
N LEU A 206 9.39 -5.46 14.28
CA LEU A 206 10.66 -5.69 13.58
C LEU A 206 11.39 -4.38 13.27
N GLY A 207 10.67 -3.26 13.27
CA GLY A 207 11.23 -1.94 13.01
C GLY A 207 11.67 -1.74 11.56
N ASN A 208 10.98 -2.35 10.59
CA ASN A 208 11.34 -2.28 9.18
C ASN A 208 10.14 -2.33 8.24
N GLU A 209 10.36 -1.96 6.97
CA GLU A 209 9.37 -2.19 5.93
C GLU A 209 9.21 -3.68 5.59
N THR A 210 7.95 -4.11 5.50
CA THR A 210 7.55 -5.43 5.02
C THR A 210 7.01 -5.32 3.61
N TYR A 211 7.62 -6.08 2.70
CA TYR A 211 7.17 -6.25 1.33
C TYR A 211 6.31 -7.52 1.25
N PHE A 212 4.99 -7.36 1.20
CA PHE A 212 4.07 -8.47 0.94
C PHE A 212 4.12 -8.81 -0.54
N HIS A 213 4.48 -10.05 -0.87
CA HIS A 213 4.73 -10.51 -2.23
C HIS A 213 4.57 -12.04 -2.29
N VAL A 214 4.35 -12.62 -3.48
CA VAL A 214 4.25 -14.09 -3.65
C VAL A 214 5.49 -14.84 -3.14
N LYS A 215 6.66 -14.21 -3.21
CA LYS A 215 7.94 -14.78 -2.73
C LYS A 215 8.09 -14.73 -1.20
N THR A 216 7.56 -13.69 -0.55
CA THR A 216 7.80 -13.41 0.88
C THR A 216 6.62 -13.83 1.76
N THR A 217 5.39 -13.64 1.28
CA THR A 217 4.14 -13.86 2.00
C THR A 217 3.05 -14.44 1.08
N PRO A 218 3.26 -15.63 0.49
CA PRO A 218 2.35 -16.22 -0.51
C PRO A 218 0.90 -16.40 -0.01
N LEU A 219 0.72 -16.75 1.27
CA LEU A 219 -0.62 -17.00 1.84
C LEU A 219 -1.35 -15.74 2.31
N MET A 220 -0.66 -14.60 2.36
CA MET A 220 -1.27 -13.35 2.82
C MET A 220 -2.42 -12.97 1.89
N LYS A 221 -3.56 -12.59 2.47
CA LYS A 221 -4.68 -12.08 1.69
C LYS A 221 -4.35 -10.68 1.18
N VAL A 222 -4.73 -10.41 -0.07
CA VAL A 222 -4.45 -9.11 -0.69
C VAL A 222 -5.16 -7.98 0.07
N GLN A 223 -6.41 -8.16 0.48
CA GLN A 223 -7.15 -7.15 1.25
C GLN A 223 -6.48 -6.83 2.60
N ASP A 224 -5.95 -7.83 3.30
CA ASP A 224 -5.29 -7.64 4.60
C ASP A 224 -3.99 -6.85 4.42
N ALA A 225 -3.19 -7.20 3.40
CA ALA A 225 -1.97 -6.45 3.07
C ALA A 225 -2.28 -4.99 2.67
N VAL A 226 -3.35 -4.74 1.89
CA VAL A 226 -3.80 -3.37 1.58
C VAL A 226 -4.22 -2.64 2.84
N ARG A 227 -5.02 -3.28 3.72
CA ARG A 227 -5.47 -2.72 4.99
C ARG A 227 -4.29 -2.36 5.90
N MET A 228 -3.28 -3.21 6.00
CA MET A 228 -2.02 -2.93 6.72
C MET A 228 -1.29 -1.73 6.11
N SER A 229 -1.19 -1.68 4.79
CA SER A 229 -0.47 -0.63 4.05
C SER A 229 -1.12 0.75 4.18
N MET A 230 -2.39 0.83 4.56
CA MET A 230 -3.12 2.08 4.78
C MET A 230 -3.52 2.34 6.23
N SER A 231 -2.93 1.61 7.19
CA SER A 231 -3.06 1.85 8.63
C SER A 231 -2.37 3.17 9.02
N ILE A 232 -2.88 4.30 8.50
CA ILE A 232 -2.33 5.63 8.76
C ILE A 232 -2.41 5.85 10.27
N PRO A 233 -1.25 6.04 10.94
CA PRO A 233 -1.25 6.21 12.37
C PRO A 233 -2.17 7.33 12.83
N VAL A 234 -2.73 7.21 14.03
CA VAL A 234 -3.75 8.13 14.59
C VAL A 234 -5.12 7.98 13.92
N VAL A 235 -5.20 7.79 12.60
CA VAL A 235 -6.47 7.62 11.89
C VAL A 235 -7.03 6.21 12.10
N PHE A 236 -6.24 5.22 11.73
CA PHE A 236 -6.58 3.80 11.89
C PHE A 236 -5.77 3.20 13.03
N LYS A 237 -6.38 2.24 13.71
CA LYS A 237 -5.64 1.36 14.61
C LYS A 237 -4.62 0.56 13.82
N PRO A 238 -3.44 0.29 14.43
CA PRO A 238 -2.49 -0.64 13.88
C PRO A 238 -3.17 -1.96 13.58
N PHE A 239 -2.81 -2.56 12.44
CA PHE A 239 -3.36 -3.86 12.10
C PHE A 239 -2.56 -4.92 12.86
N GLU A 240 -3.23 -5.64 13.76
CA GLU A 240 -2.62 -6.69 14.58
C GLU A 240 -3.10 -8.05 14.07
N MET A 241 -2.15 -8.93 13.74
CA MET A 241 -2.45 -10.24 13.19
C MET A 241 -2.00 -11.34 14.15
N GLY A 242 -2.93 -12.20 14.58
CA GLY A 242 -2.65 -13.28 15.52
C GLY A 242 -2.73 -12.89 16.99
N SER A 243 -2.36 -13.82 17.86
CA SER A 243 -2.44 -13.68 19.32
C SER A 243 -1.24 -12.97 19.97
N GLY A 244 -0.27 -12.50 19.16
CA GLY A 244 0.94 -11.86 19.65
C GLY A 244 1.25 -10.56 18.91
N ASP A 245 1.78 -9.56 19.63
CA ASP A 245 2.15 -8.23 19.14
C ASP A 245 3.14 -8.25 17.95
N LEU A 246 3.73 -9.39 17.60
CA LEU A 246 4.76 -9.57 16.55
C LEU A 246 4.37 -9.07 15.16
N CYS A 247 3.08 -9.06 14.87
CA CYS A 247 2.53 -8.74 13.55
C CYS A 247 1.71 -7.45 13.60
N THR A 248 2.19 -6.43 14.32
CA THR A 248 1.60 -5.08 14.34
C THR A 248 2.12 -4.24 13.17
N TYR A 249 1.22 -3.87 12.26
CA TYR A 249 1.52 -3.11 11.06
C TYR A 249 0.85 -1.73 11.03
N ILE A 250 1.60 -0.76 10.52
CA ILE A 250 1.13 0.59 10.18
C ILE A 250 1.46 0.94 8.72
N ASP A 251 0.95 2.08 8.26
CA ASP A 251 1.11 2.55 6.89
C ASP A 251 2.60 2.57 6.45
N GLY A 252 2.87 1.98 5.28
CA GLY A 252 4.23 1.85 4.75
C GLY A 252 4.86 3.17 4.31
N ALA A 253 4.09 4.25 4.23
CA ALA A 253 4.56 5.58 3.86
C ALA A 253 5.62 6.13 4.82
N LEU A 254 5.69 5.61 6.05
CA LEU A 254 6.70 5.99 7.03
C LEU A 254 8.11 5.48 6.70
N ALA A 255 8.24 4.42 5.90
CA ALA A 255 9.54 3.78 5.64
C ALA A 255 9.88 3.64 4.15
N ALA A 256 8.87 3.37 3.31
CA ALA A 256 9.02 3.16 1.87
C ALA A 256 7.78 3.68 1.14
N ASN A 257 7.60 5.01 1.18
CA ASN A 257 6.45 5.67 0.56
C ASN A 257 6.43 5.51 -0.97
N TYR A 258 7.60 5.54 -1.60
CA TYR A 258 7.75 5.30 -3.04
C TYR A 258 8.65 4.09 -3.30
N PRO A 259 8.12 2.86 -3.31
CA PRO A 259 8.93 1.64 -3.40
C PRO A 259 9.36 1.36 -4.84
N LEU A 260 9.87 2.36 -5.56
CA LEU A 260 10.23 2.29 -6.99
C LEU A 260 11.15 1.12 -7.32
N TRP A 261 12.02 0.77 -6.37
CA TRP A 261 12.96 -0.33 -6.46
C TRP A 261 12.35 -1.72 -6.17
N ALA A 262 11.05 -1.85 -5.92
CA ALA A 262 10.44 -3.14 -5.51
C ALA A 262 10.78 -4.29 -6.48
N PHE A 263 10.93 -4.00 -7.77
CA PHE A 263 11.29 -4.97 -8.81
C PHE A 263 12.72 -4.81 -9.34
N ASP A 264 13.57 -4.11 -8.58
CA ASP A 264 15.01 -4.01 -8.78
C ASP A 264 15.70 -5.11 -7.96
N GLY A 265 16.89 -5.54 -8.39
CA GLY A 265 17.71 -6.53 -7.69
C GLY A 265 17.05 -7.90 -7.52
N TRP A 266 17.51 -8.63 -6.51
CA TRP A 266 17.19 -10.05 -6.32
C TRP A 266 16.05 -10.28 -5.31
N TYR A 267 15.83 -9.35 -4.38
CA TYR A 267 15.03 -9.62 -3.18
C TYR A 267 13.60 -10.09 -3.48
N LEU A 268 12.87 -9.42 -4.38
CA LEU A 268 11.54 -9.86 -4.84
C LEU A 268 11.57 -10.62 -6.17
N SER A 269 12.73 -10.77 -6.80
CA SER A 269 12.89 -11.53 -8.03
C SER A 269 12.49 -13.00 -7.81
N ILE A 270 11.66 -13.52 -8.70
CA ILE A 270 11.19 -14.92 -8.71
C ILE A 270 12.07 -15.83 -9.59
N LYS A 271 13.24 -15.34 -10.01
CA LYS A 271 14.20 -16.15 -10.77
C LYS A 271 14.84 -17.22 -9.88
N GLU A 272 15.29 -18.30 -10.49
CA GLU A 272 15.84 -19.46 -9.79
C GLU A 272 17.14 -19.13 -9.04
N GLU A 273 17.96 -18.23 -9.56
CA GLU A 273 19.23 -17.79 -8.95
C GLU A 273 19.08 -16.74 -7.82
N ASP A 274 17.85 -16.27 -7.59
CA ASP A 274 17.58 -15.19 -6.62
C ASP A 274 16.90 -15.72 -5.35
N THR A 275 17.03 -17.01 -5.05
CA THR A 275 16.37 -17.63 -3.89
C THR A 275 16.90 -17.07 -2.57
N PHE A 276 16.04 -17.02 -1.55
CA PHE A 276 16.50 -16.66 -0.20
C PHE A 276 17.49 -17.68 0.36
N HIS A 277 17.34 -18.96 0.01
CA HIS A 277 18.28 -19.99 0.43
C HIS A 277 19.69 -19.63 -0.01
N GLU A 278 19.95 -19.49 -1.31
CA GLU A 278 21.27 -19.16 -1.86
C GLU A 278 21.82 -17.86 -1.23
N ARG A 279 21.00 -16.80 -1.24
CA ARG A 279 21.43 -15.46 -0.82
C ARG A 279 21.67 -15.34 0.69
N LEU A 280 21.01 -16.16 1.51
CA LEU A 280 21.15 -16.17 2.97
C LEU A 280 22.18 -17.20 3.47
N THR A 281 22.46 -18.26 2.70
CA THR A 281 23.49 -19.25 3.07
C THR A 281 24.91 -18.81 2.77
N GLU A 282 25.10 -17.90 1.81
CA GLU A 282 26.42 -17.41 1.39
C GLU A 282 27.01 -16.29 2.27
N GLY A 283 26.34 -15.91 3.37
CA GLY A 283 26.69 -14.73 4.17
C GLY A 283 27.28 -15.04 5.56
N ASP A 284 28.18 -14.16 6.03
CA ASP A 284 28.38 -13.97 7.47
C ASP A 284 27.06 -13.47 8.09
N GLY A 285 26.76 -13.83 9.34
CA GLY A 285 25.53 -13.47 10.04
C GLY A 285 25.26 -11.96 10.05
N GLU A 286 26.31 -11.15 9.97
CA GLU A 286 26.20 -9.69 9.81
C GLU A 286 25.59 -9.28 8.46
N LYS A 287 25.95 -9.94 7.36
CA LYS A 287 25.39 -9.66 6.03
C LYS A 287 23.89 -9.96 6.01
N VAL A 288 23.48 -11.08 6.62
CA VAL A 288 22.07 -11.45 6.74
C VAL A 288 21.30 -10.46 7.62
N ARG A 289 21.88 -10.05 8.75
CA ARG A 289 21.30 -9.03 9.63
C ARG A 289 21.04 -7.73 8.89
N ARG A 290 22.03 -7.23 8.15
CA ARG A 290 21.95 -5.98 7.39
C ARG A 290 20.80 -5.97 6.39
N MET A 291 20.46 -7.10 5.77
CA MET A 291 19.35 -7.17 4.82
C MET A 291 17.99 -6.73 5.38
N PHE A 292 17.78 -6.86 6.69
CA PHE A 292 16.50 -6.51 7.30
C PHE A 292 16.40 -5.05 7.74
N HIS A 293 17.50 -4.31 7.70
CA HIS A 293 17.57 -2.94 8.17
C HIS A 293 17.40 -1.94 7.00
N PRO A 294 16.53 -0.91 7.15
CA PRO A 294 16.22 0.04 6.08
C PRO A 294 17.44 0.73 5.46
N GLU A 295 18.49 0.99 6.24
CA GLU A 295 19.72 1.66 5.77
C GLU A 295 20.52 0.84 4.75
N TYR A 296 20.37 -0.49 4.74
CA TYR A 296 21.03 -1.39 3.78
C TYR A 296 20.10 -1.87 2.68
N ARG A 297 18.98 -1.17 2.45
CA ARG A 297 18.00 -1.51 1.40
C ARG A 297 18.63 -1.71 0.01
N LYS A 298 19.69 -0.97 -0.31
CA LYS A 298 20.44 -1.13 -1.58
C LYS A 298 21.06 -2.51 -1.78
N GLU A 299 21.26 -3.30 -0.71
CA GLU A 299 21.78 -4.68 -0.82
C GLU A 299 20.69 -5.69 -1.23
N ARG A 300 19.41 -5.33 -1.01
CA ARG A 300 18.25 -6.14 -1.45
C ARG A 300 17.87 -5.81 -2.90
N PHE A 301 17.94 -4.52 -3.23
CA PHE A 301 17.46 -3.96 -4.49
C PHE A 301 18.64 -3.29 -5.23
N ASP A 302 19.68 -4.08 -5.47
CA ASP A 302 21.00 -3.64 -5.95
C ASP A 302 21.05 -3.32 -7.44
N THR A 303 20.17 -3.95 -8.22
CA THR A 303 20.22 -3.91 -9.69
C THR A 303 19.00 -3.21 -10.26
N ARG A 304 19.19 -2.02 -10.81
CA ARG A 304 18.13 -1.22 -11.43
C ARG A 304 17.40 -2.00 -12.54
N ASN A 305 16.07 -1.92 -12.54
CA ASN A 305 15.21 -2.45 -13.59
C ASN A 305 14.61 -1.32 -14.46
N ASP A 306 15.10 -1.20 -15.69
CA ASP A 306 14.63 -0.18 -16.65
C ASP A 306 13.24 -0.47 -17.23
N LYS A 307 12.67 -1.63 -16.96
CA LYS A 307 11.27 -1.94 -17.29
C LYS A 307 10.28 -1.51 -16.20
N THR A 308 10.77 -0.92 -15.11
CA THR A 308 9.93 -0.37 -14.05
C THR A 308 9.51 1.05 -14.40
N LEU A 309 8.20 1.29 -14.43
CA LEU A 309 7.58 2.61 -14.48
C LEU A 309 7.04 2.95 -13.09
N GLY A 310 7.44 4.09 -12.55
CA GLY A 310 6.91 4.61 -11.31
C GLY A 310 5.93 5.76 -11.53
N ILE A 311 4.95 5.91 -10.63
CA ILE A 311 4.05 7.06 -10.57
C ILE A 311 4.05 7.61 -9.14
N LEU A 312 4.25 8.91 -9.02
CA LEU A 312 4.24 9.64 -7.75
C LEU A 312 3.43 10.93 -7.85
N THR A 313 2.94 11.42 -6.72
CA THR A 313 2.31 12.74 -6.63
C THR A 313 3.22 13.73 -5.91
N PHE A 314 3.19 14.99 -6.30
CA PHE A 314 3.90 16.09 -5.63
C PHE A 314 3.04 17.35 -5.52
N SER A 315 3.36 18.21 -4.56
CA SER A 315 2.79 19.55 -4.46
C SER A 315 3.79 20.53 -3.86
N SER A 316 3.48 21.81 -3.95
CA SER A 316 4.12 22.92 -3.25
C SER A 316 4.16 22.73 -1.72
N LYS A 317 3.16 22.04 -1.15
CA LYS A 317 3.12 21.68 0.28
C LYS A 317 3.92 20.40 0.59
N ASP A 318 3.92 19.44 -0.33
CA ASP A 318 4.62 18.16 -0.23
C ASP A 318 5.67 18.09 -1.35
N ARG A 319 6.77 18.84 -1.20
CA ARG A 319 7.79 18.97 -2.25
C ARG A 319 8.56 17.67 -2.43
N GLU A 320 8.81 17.33 -3.68
CA GLU A 320 9.68 16.21 -4.04
C GLU A 320 11.09 16.67 -4.36
N MET A 321 12.05 15.79 -4.11
CA MET A 321 13.39 15.96 -4.67
C MET A 321 13.27 15.94 -6.20
N TYR A 322 13.89 16.90 -6.88
CA TYR A 322 13.76 17.09 -8.33
C TYR A 322 12.37 17.51 -8.85
N GLN A 323 11.53 18.09 -7.99
CA GLN A 323 10.25 18.67 -8.41
C GLN A 323 10.38 19.63 -9.60
N GLU A 324 11.44 20.44 -9.65
CA GLU A 324 11.66 21.41 -10.73
C GLU A 324 11.80 20.72 -12.10
N GLN A 325 12.47 19.58 -12.16
CA GLN A 325 12.60 18.77 -13.38
C GLN A 325 11.25 18.21 -13.83
N PHE A 326 10.42 17.76 -12.89
CA PHE A 326 9.06 17.29 -13.19
C PHE A 326 8.18 18.43 -13.70
N GLU A 327 8.25 19.61 -13.09
CA GLU A 327 7.55 20.81 -13.54
C GLU A 327 8.04 21.28 -14.91
N GLU A 328 9.34 21.21 -15.19
CA GLU A 328 9.90 21.56 -16.50
C GLU A 328 9.36 20.63 -17.60
N ARG A 329 9.28 19.31 -17.33
CA ARG A 329 8.67 18.34 -18.25
C ARG A 329 7.21 18.70 -18.55
N LEU A 330 6.44 19.08 -17.54
CA LEU A 330 5.06 19.51 -17.71
C LEU A 330 4.95 20.82 -18.50
N LYS A 331 5.82 21.80 -18.25
CA LYS A 331 5.86 23.08 -19.00
C LYS A 331 6.07 22.83 -20.49
N LYS A 332 7.03 21.97 -20.86
CA LYS A 332 7.28 21.58 -22.26
C LYS A 332 6.05 20.97 -22.93
N LEU A 333 5.27 20.16 -22.22
CA LEU A 333 4.01 19.63 -22.76
C LEU A 333 3.01 20.76 -23.03
N VAL A 334 2.82 21.67 -22.08
CA VAL A 334 1.83 22.76 -22.17
C VAL A 334 2.16 23.74 -23.31
N GLU A 335 3.45 23.98 -23.57
CA GLU A 335 3.91 24.78 -24.72
C GLU A 335 3.45 24.20 -26.07
N VAL A 336 3.43 22.87 -26.19
CA VAL A 336 3.04 22.16 -27.41
C VAL A 336 1.53 21.87 -27.47
N LYS A 337 0.94 21.57 -26.31
CA LYS A 337 -0.45 21.14 -26.13
C LYS A 337 -1.13 21.97 -25.03
N PRO A 338 -1.58 23.21 -25.34
CA PRO A 338 -2.17 24.13 -24.36
C PRO A 338 -3.44 23.62 -23.68
N GLU A 339 -4.07 22.56 -24.21
CA GLU A 339 -5.21 21.89 -23.60
C GLU A 339 -4.85 21.16 -22.28
N PHE A 340 -3.58 20.83 -22.06
CA PHE A 340 -3.08 20.26 -20.80
C PHE A 340 -2.66 21.31 -19.78
N GLU A 341 -2.84 22.60 -20.10
CA GLU A 341 -2.62 23.68 -19.14
C GLU A 341 -3.45 23.43 -17.88
N LYS A 342 -2.80 23.54 -16.72
CA LYS A 342 -3.41 23.35 -15.40
C LYS A 342 -4.47 24.43 -15.18
N LYS A 343 -5.71 24.14 -15.55
CA LYS A 343 -6.87 25.06 -15.46
C LYS A 343 -7.88 24.57 -14.44
N ARG A 344 -8.21 25.44 -13.50
CA ARG A 344 -9.39 25.31 -12.65
C ARG A 344 -9.99 26.70 -12.41
N GLU A 345 -11.24 26.92 -12.82
CA GLU A 345 -11.88 28.25 -12.91
C GLU A 345 -12.02 28.96 -11.54
N ASP A 346 -12.00 28.21 -10.44
CA ASP A 346 -12.17 28.65 -9.05
C ASP A 346 -10.85 28.60 -8.22
N THR A 347 -9.69 28.43 -8.87
CA THR A 347 -8.38 28.22 -8.20
C THR A 347 -8.09 29.24 -7.09
N GLU A 348 -8.34 30.52 -7.31
CA GLU A 348 -8.04 31.57 -6.32
C GLU A 348 -9.08 31.65 -5.19
N LEU A 349 -10.35 31.35 -5.49
CA LEU A 349 -11.43 31.26 -4.49
C LEU A 349 -11.24 30.03 -3.58
N TYR A 350 -10.89 28.89 -4.18
CA TYR A 350 -10.67 27.64 -3.46
C TYR A 350 -9.34 27.64 -2.70
N LYS A 351 -8.26 28.21 -3.23
CA LYS A 351 -7.04 28.48 -2.43
C LYS A 351 -7.39 29.29 -1.18
N LYS A 352 -8.23 30.32 -1.31
CA LYS A 352 -8.67 31.13 -0.19
C LYS A 352 -9.54 30.34 0.80
N GLU A 353 -10.44 29.47 0.33
CA GLU A 353 -11.21 28.56 1.20
C GLU A 353 -10.34 27.50 1.88
N VAL A 354 -9.39 26.91 1.17
CA VAL A 354 -8.43 25.94 1.70
C VAL A 354 -7.49 26.62 2.69
N ASP A 355 -7.01 27.81 2.39
CA ASP A 355 -6.18 28.60 3.30
C ASP A 355 -6.99 29.01 4.53
N ASN A 356 -8.27 29.39 4.39
CA ASN A 356 -9.16 29.63 5.53
C ASN A 356 -9.45 28.35 6.34
N ARG A 357 -9.69 27.21 5.69
CA ARG A 357 -9.83 25.89 6.35
C ARG A 357 -8.53 25.47 7.00
N GLN A 358 -7.39 25.79 6.42
CA GLN A 358 -6.06 25.50 6.93
C GLN A 358 -5.71 26.44 8.08
N GLU A 359 -6.10 27.71 8.06
CA GLU A 359 -6.00 28.64 9.18
C GLU A 359 -6.89 28.18 10.32
N ALA A 360 -8.13 27.78 10.04
CA ALA A 360 -9.02 27.18 11.03
C ALA A 360 -8.44 25.88 11.59
N LYS A 361 -7.92 25.00 10.72
CA LYS A 361 -7.26 23.74 11.13
C LYS A 361 -5.96 24.01 11.87
N ASN A 362 -5.17 25.00 11.51
CA ASN A 362 -3.94 25.40 12.19
C ASN A 362 -4.27 26.03 13.54
N ALA A 363 -5.31 26.85 13.64
CA ALA A 363 -5.79 27.41 14.89
C ALA A 363 -6.37 26.32 15.80
N SER A 364 -7.10 25.35 15.25
CA SER A 364 -7.56 24.15 15.97
C SER A 364 -6.39 23.26 16.37
N VAL A 365 -5.39 23.07 15.52
CA VAL A 365 -4.16 22.32 15.78
C VAL A 365 -3.27 23.05 16.78
N GLU A 366 -3.26 24.38 16.81
CA GLU A 366 -2.50 25.19 17.76
C GLU A 366 -3.19 25.23 19.12
N THR A 367 -4.52 25.28 19.13
CA THR A 367 -5.35 25.10 20.33
C THR A 367 -5.19 23.68 20.87
N PHE A 368 -5.22 22.69 19.99
CA PHE A 368 -4.93 21.29 20.30
C PHE A 368 -3.49 21.13 20.79
N LYS A 369 -2.48 21.73 20.15
CA LYS A 369 -1.08 21.75 20.60
C LYS A 369 -0.89 22.52 21.91
N LYS A 370 -1.77 23.45 22.30
CA LYS A 370 -1.77 24.10 23.61
C LYS A 370 -2.36 23.19 24.69
N LEU A 371 -3.49 22.54 24.40
CA LEU A 371 -4.13 21.56 25.28
C LEU A 371 -3.27 20.30 25.47
N VAL A 372 -2.83 19.71 24.36
CA VAL A 372 -1.93 18.57 24.30
C VAL A 372 -0.52 18.98 24.74
N GLY A 373 -0.04 20.18 24.44
CA GLY A 373 1.37 20.53 24.67
C GLY A 373 1.78 20.76 26.11
N GLU A 374 0.88 21.11 27.04
CA GLU A 374 1.23 21.14 28.47
C GLU A 374 1.08 19.76 29.10
N ASP A 375 -0.04 19.06 28.86
CA ASP A 375 -0.28 17.72 29.41
C ASP A 375 0.65 16.64 28.80
N VAL A 376 0.95 16.72 27.50
CA VAL A 376 1.92 15.84 26.82
C VAL A 376 3.35 16.26 27.11
N LYS A 377 3.69 17.49 27.50
CA LYS A 377 5.03 17.78 28.04
C LYS A 377 5.22 17.20 29.45
N GLU A 378 4.18 17.25 30.27
CA GLU A 378 4.14 16.58 31.58
C GLU A 378 4.25 15.05 31.40
N MET A 379 3.56 14.51 30.40
CA MET A 379 3.61 13.10 30.01
C MET A 379 4.95 12.70 29.39
N ILE A 380 5.54 13.54 28.51
CA ILE A 380 6.89 13.37 27.92
C ILE A 380 7.94 13.27 29.03
N LYS A 381 7.85 14.09 30.09
CA LYS A 381 8.70 13.98 31.28
C LYS A 381 8.50 12.69 32.08
N GLN A 382 7.28 12.13 32.10
CA GLN A 382 7.01 10.81 32.68
C GLN A 382 7.39 9.65 31.71
N ILE A 383 7.63 9.99 30.44
CA ILE A 383 8.03 9.16 29.30
C ILE A 383 9.57 9.18 29.10
N GLU A 384 10.36 9.75 30.01
CA GLU A 384 11.84 9.83 29.90
C GLU A 384 12.60 8.78 30.75
N GLY A 385 12.04 7.57 30.92
CA GLY A 385 12.74 6.44 31.58
C GLY A 385 13.32 5.46 30.56
N GLU A 386 14.48 4.85 30.82
CA GLU A 386 15.18 3.96 29.87
C GLU A 386 14.28 2.84 29.30
N ASP A 387 14.35 2.64 27.97
CA ASP A 387 13.66 1.55 27.28
C ASP A 387 14.21 0.19 27.74
N ALA A 388 13.32 -0.68 28.20
CA ALA A 388 13.70 -2.03 28.60
C ALA A 388 14.04 -2.87 27.35
N TYR A 389 15.33 -2.94 27.00
CA TYR A 389 15.88 -4.07 26.26
C TYR A 389 15.55 -5.36 27.05
N VAL A 390 14.97 -6.37 26.41
CA VAL A 390 14.74 -7.68 27.02
C VAL A 390 16.01 -8.51 26.88
N PRO A 391 16.85 -8.68 27.92
CA PRO A 391 18.04 -9.52 27.85
C PRO A 391 17.62 -10.97 28.11
N GLY A 392 18.02 -11.91 27.25
CA GLY A 392 17.95 -13.34 27.57
C GLY A 392 16.94 -14.20 26.81
N LEU A 393 16.43 -13.77 25.65
CA LEU A 393 15.81 -14.71 24.71
C LEU A 393 16.87 -15.71 24.20
N PRO A 394 16.52 -16.99 23.98
CA PRO A 394 17.50 -18.01 23.63
C PRO A 394 18.27 -17.57 22.40
N LYS A 395 19.60 -17.55 22.48
CA LYS A 395 20.43 -17.62 21.28
C LYS A 395 20.19 -19.00 20.69
N PHE A 396 19.20 -19.10 19.81
CA PHE A 396 18.91 -20.34 19.13
C PHE A 396 20.16 -20.72 18.30
N PRO A 397 20.65 -21.97 18.41
CA PRO A 397 21.79 -22.39 17.61
C PRO A 397 21.47 -22.19 16.13
N VAL A 398 22.30 -21.39 15.46
CA VAL A 398 22.21 -21.16 14.02
C VAL A 398 22.94 -22.30 13.34
N THR A 399 22.17 -23.33 13.00
CA THR A 399 22.51 -24.23 11.90
C THR A 399 21.27 -24.29 11.04
N LEU A 400 21.32 -23.74 9.83
CA LEU A 400 20.38 -24.08 8.77
C LEU A 400 20.65 -25.56 8.45
N PRO A 401 19.86 -26.54 8.94
CA PRO A 401 20.11 -27.93 8.65
C PRO A 401 19.37 -28.21 7.34
N MET A 402 19.91 -27.72 6.25
CA MET A 402 19.32 -27.89 4.94
C MET A 402 20.36 -28.56 4.06
N ASP A 403 20.59 -29.85 4.31
CA ASP A 403 21.01 -30.77 3.25
C ASP A 403 19.84 -30.83 2.25
N ILE A 404 19.68 -29.77 1.45
CA ILE A 404 18.74 -29.77 0.33
C ILE A 404 19.36 -30.67 -0.73
N PRO A 405 18.61 -31.64 -1.29
CA PRO A 405 19.10 -32.38 -2.44
C PRO A 405 19.43 -31.41 -3.58
N THR A 406 20.72 -31.25 -3.89
CA THR A 406 21.18 -30.44 -5.02
C THR A 406 20.76 -31.11 -6.33
N ALA A 407 20.16 -30.34 -7.23
CA ALA A 407 19.80 -30.81 -8.56
C ALA A 407 20.03 -29.71 -9.60
N GLU A 408 20.92 -29.97 -10.55
CA GLU A 408 21.20 -29.12 -11.72
C GLU A 408 20.02 -29.19 -12.71
N PHE A 409 19.60 -28.05 -13.26
CA PHE A 409 18.57 -28.01 -14.32
C PHE A 409 18.77 -26.91 -15.37
N ASP A 410 18.34 -27.25 -16.59
CA ASP A 410 18.29 -26.43 -17.80
C ASP A 410 17.09 -25.45 -17.81
N GLU A 411 17.34 -24.27 -18.41
CA GLU A 411 16.46 -23.09 -18.48
C GLU A 411 15.04 -23.33 -19.06
N PRO A 412 13.99 -22.66 -18.53
CA PRO A 412 12.71 -22.57 -19.20
C PRO A 412 12.55 -21.27 -20.02
N ARG A 413 12.35 -21.44 -21.33
CA ARG A 413 11.74 -20.41 -22.21
C ARG A 413 10.23 -20.57 -22.22
N PHE A 414 9.46 -19.51 -22.00
CA PHE A 414 8.00 -19.54 -22.22
C PHE A 414 7.47 -18.43 -23.14
N ARG A 415 6.59 -18.85 -24.07
CA ARG A 415 5.65 -18.05 -24.88
C ARG A 415 4.26 -18.70 -24.78
N PRO A 416 3.14 -17.97 -24.93
CA PRO A 416 1.79 -18.50 -24.70
C PRO A 416 1.25 -19.30 -25.89
N GLY A 417 0.50 -20.39 -25.61
CA GLY A 417 -0.33 -21.09 -26.60
C GLY A 417 -0.27 -22.62 -26.69
N ARG A 418 0.23 -23.36 -25.69
CA ARG A 418 0.16 -24.83 -25.66
C ARG A 418 -0.31 -25.37 -24.31
N GLU A 419 -0.94 -26.55 -24.37
CA GLU A 419 -1.34 -27.42 -23.24
C GLU A 419 -0.28 -27.48 -22.13
N PRO A 420 -0.70 -27.73 -20.87
CA PRO A 420 0.20 -27.73 -19.71
C PRO A 420 1.45 -28.57 -19.97
N ILE A 421 2.60 -27.98 -19.67
CA ILE A 421 3.91 -28.64 -19.72
C ILE A 421 3.83 -29.92 -18.87
N PRO A 422 4.37 -31.07 -19.32
CA PRO A 422 4.45 -32.23 -18.45
C PRO A 422 5.28 -31.84 -17.23
N ARG A 423 4.66 -31.88 -16.04
CA ARG A 423 5.32 -31.75 -14.75
C ARG A 423 6.50 -32.72 -14.77
N THR A 424 7.74 -32.23 -14.78
CA THR A 424 8.91 -33.09 -14.66
C THR A 424 8.85 -33.74 -13.28
N SER A 425 8.32 -34.96 -13.25
CA SER A 425 8.14 -35.78 -12.07
C SER A 425 9.50 -36.29 -11.61
N TRP A 426 10.19 -35.48 -10.81
CA TRP A 426 11.32 -35.97 -10.03
C TRP A 426 10.76 -36.64 -8.77
N PRO A 427 11.20 -37.87 -8.43
CA PRO A 427 10.67 -38.57 -7.28
C PRO A 427 11.14 -37.87 -6.01
N ILE A 428 10.22 -37.21 -5.33
CA ILE A 428 10.39 -36.68 -3.98
C ILE A 428 10.78 -37.86 -3.10
N LYS A 429 11.98 -37.82 -2.50
CA LYS A 429 12.48 -38.89 -1.62
C LYS A 429 11.98 -38.76 -0.17
N ILE A 430 11.28 -37.68 0.15
CA ILE A 430 10.69 -37.46 1.47
C ILE A 430 9.21 -37.80 1.45
N SER A 431 8.76 -38.49 2.50
CA SER A 431 7.33 -38.75 2.74
C SER A 431 6.61 -37.46 3.18
N THR A 432 5.28 -37.44 3.06
CA THR A 432 4.45 -36.33 3.55
C THR A 432 4.66 -36.09 5.04
N GLU A 433 4.88 -37.14 5.83
CA GLU A 433 5.12 -37.02 7.28
C GLU A 433 6.50 -36.41 7.58
N GLU A 434 7.54 -36.78 6.84
CA GLU A 434 8.86 -36.12 6.96
C GLU A 434 8.77 -34.64 6.55
N ALA A 435 8.03 -34.32 5.48
CA ALA A 435 7.79 -32.94 5.07
C ALA A 435 7.05 -32.13 6.13
N LYS A 436 6.07 -32.71 6.83
CA LYS A 436 5.38 -32.07 7.96
C LYS A 436 6.31 -31.78 9.13
N VAL A 437 7.20 -32.73 9.46
CA VAL A 437 8.21 -32.54 10.51
C VAL A 437 9.12 -31.37 10.13
N THR A 438 9.66 -31.34 8.92
CA THR A 438 10.48 -30.23 8.42
C THR A 438 9.71 -28.91 8.48
N PHE A 439 8.47 -28.87 8.00
CA PHE A 439 7.63 -27.66 8.04
C PHE A 439 7.47 -27.11 9.47
N ASN A 440 7.17 -27.97 10.44
CA ASN A 440 7.01 -27.58 11.84
C ASN A 440 8.31 -27.12 12.51
N THR A 441 9.48 -27.49 11.99
CA THR A 441 10.77 -26.94 12.46
C THR A 441 11.06 -25.55 11.90
N ILE A 442 10.58 -25.27 10.68
CA ILE A 442 10.77 -23.98 10.02
C ILE A 442 9.84 -22.94 10.63
N PHE A 443 8.54 -23.23 10.69
CA PHE A 443 7.50 -22.28 11.08
C PHE A 443 7.07 -22.43 12.54
N SER A 444 7.16 -21.35 13.31
CA SER A 444 6.53 -21.22 14.63
C SER A 444 5.03 -20.89 14.51
N ASP A 445 4.28 -20.96 15.60
CA ASP A 445 2.85 -20.59 15.56
C ASP A 445 2.66 -19.10 15.26
N ASP A 446 3.58 -18.26 15.74
CA ASP A 446 3.61 -16.84 15.43
C ASP A 446 3.90 -16.58 13.95
N ASP A 447 4.81 -17.34 13.33
CA ASP A 447 5.09 -17.24 11.89
C ASP A 447 3.84 -17.57 11.06
N ILE A 448 3.09 -18.59 11.48
CA ILE A 448 1.84 -19.01 10.85
C ILE A 448 0.75 -17.95 11.02
N ALA A 449 0.63 -17.36 12.21
CA ALA A 449 -0.26 -16.24 12.43
C ALA A 449 0.09 -15.07 11.50
N CYS A 450 1.38 -14.76 11.36
CA CYS A 450 1.89 -13.73 10.46
C CYS A 450 1.67 -14.02 8.96
N LEU A 451 1.32 -15.25 8.59
CA LEU A 451 0.91 -15.63 7.23
C LEU A 451 -0.61 -15.49 7.00
N GLY A 452 -1.38 -15.13 8.02
CA GLY A 452 -2.84 -14.93 7.93
C GLY A 452 -3.64 -16.23 7.89
N VAL A 453 -3.09 -17.33 8.41
CA VAL A 453 -3.73 -18.66 8.40
C VAL A 453 -3.98 -19.20 9.82
N PRO A 454 -5.05 -19.99 10.02
CA PRO A 454 -5.55 -20.30 11.37
C PRO A 454 -4.70 -21.34 12.11
N SER A 455 -3.93 -22.17 11.40
CA SER A 455 -3.13 -23.23 12.01
C SER A 455 -1.97 -23.67 11.12
N LYS A 456 -0.98 -24.35 11.73
CA LYS A 456 0.15 -24.96 11.02
C LYS A 456 -0.30 -26.01 10.03
N GLU A 457 -1.30 -26.82 10.39
CA GLU A 457 -1.88 -27.83 9.51
C GLU A 457 -2.43 -27.17 8.26
N LYS A 458 -3.17 -26.07 8.42
CA LYS A 458 -3.73 -25.37 7.26
C LYS A 458 -2.64 -24.71 6.41
N ALA A 459 -1.62 -24.14 7.05
CA ALA A 459 -0.48 -23.57 6.35
C ALA A 459 0.28 -24.63 5.54
N PHE A 460 0.50 -25.80 6.12
CA PHE A 460 1.13 -26.95 5.47
C PHE A 460 0.32 -27.40 4.25
N GLU A 461 -1.00 -27.56 4.38
CA GLU A 461 -1.87 -27.90 3.26
C GLU A 461 -1.71 -26.92 2.09
N LEU A 462 -1.77 -25.61 2.37
CA LEU A 462 -1.74 -24.58 1.33
C LEU A 462 -0.35 -24.47 0.66
N LEU A 463 0.72 -24.56 1.45
CA LEU A 463 2.09 -24.33 0.98
C LEU A 463 2.77 -25.56 0.41
N MET A 464 2.40 -26.77 0.85
CA MET A 464 3.12 -28.00 0.53
C MET A 464 2.31 -28.93 -0.37
N LEU A 465 0.97 -28.90 -0.29
CA LEU A 465 0.11 -29.84 -1.02
C LEU A 465 -0.58 -29.18 -2.22
N ASP A 466 -0.74 -29.89 -3.32
CA ASP A 466 -1.59 -29.47 -4.44
C ASP A 466 -3.08 -29.67 -4.16
N ASP A 467 -3.92 -29.36 -5.14
CA ASP A 467 -5.39 -29.46 -5.01
C ASP A 467 -5.88 -30.90 -4.76
N ASP A 468 -5.07 -31.91 -5.14
CA ASP A 468 -5.34 -33.34 -4.87
C ASP A 468 -4.80 -33.79 -3.49
N GLY A 469 -4.27 -32.86 -2.68
CA GLY A 469 -3.68 -33.13 -1.38
C GLY A 469 -2.30 -33.82 -1.46
N LYS A 470 -1.62 -33.75 -2.61
CA LYS A 470 -0.32 -34.41 -2.81
C LYS A 470 0.83 -33.42 -2.70
N LEU A 471 1.91 -33.88 -2.08
CA LEU A 471 3.17 -33.14 -2.05
C LEU A 471 3.70 -33.00 -3.48
N THR A 472 4.05 -31.77 -3.88
CA THR A 472 4.67 -31.50 -5.18
C THR A 472 6.07 -30.91 -5.01
N THR A 473 6.95 -31.24 -5.95
CA THR A 473 8.35 -30.77 -5.94
C THR A 473 8.41 -29.25 -5.95
N ASP A 474 7.54 -28.60 -6.74
CA ASP A 474 7.52 -27.14 -6.89
C ASP A 474 7.12 -26.44 -5.59
N LYS A 475 6.08 -26.93 -4.91
CA LYS A 475 5.62 -26.39 -3.62
C LYS A 475 6.66 -26.59 -2.51
N LEU A 476 7.22 -27.81 -2.42
CA LEU A 476 8.30 -28.11 -1.49
C LEU A 476 9.50 -27.19 -1.72
N ARG A 477 9.92 -27.03 -2.98
CA ARG A 477 11.02 -26.15 -3.38
C ARG A 477 10.75 -24.71 -2.97
N LYS A 478 9.57 -24.16 -3.29
CA LYS A 478 9.17 -22.79 -2.94
C LYS A 478 9.29 -22.52 -1.43
N VAL A 479 8.86 -23.47 -0.60
CA VAL A 479 8.96 -23.34 0.85
C VAL A 479 10.41 -23.44 1.32
N CYS A 480 11.17 -24.43 0.85
CA CYS A 480 12.54 -24.66 1.27
C CYS A 480 13.53 -23.61 0.78
N GLU A 481 13.30 -23.02 -0.39
CA GLU A 481 14.23 -22.07 -1.01
C GLU A 481 13.89 -20.60 -0.73
N ASN A 482 12.61 -20.29 -0.47
CA ASN A 482 12.19 -18.90 -0.31
C ASN A 482 11.53 -18.63 1.05
N VAL A 483 10.35 -19.19 1.29
CA VAL A 483 9.54 -18.81 2.45
C VAL A 483 10.25 -19.19 3.75
N GLY A 484 10.73 -20.43 3.86
CA GLY A 484 11.38 -20.95 5.05
C GLY A 484 12.68 -20.23 5.43
N PRO A 485 13.67 -20.11 4.53
CA PRO A 485 14.91 -19.38 4.80
C PRO A 485 14.68 -17.94 5.26
N LEU A 486 13.72 -17.23 4.64
CA LEU A 486 13.37 -15.87 5.05
C LEU A 486 12.80 -15.84 6.47
N GLN A 487 11.86 -16.73 6.83
CA GLN A 487 11.29 -16.75 8.19
C GLN A 487 12.35 -17.11 9.24
N LEU A 488 13.20 -18.10 8.96
CA LEU A 488 14.29 -18.46 9.85
C LEU A 488 15.25 -17.28 10.07
N ALA A 489 15.65 -16.60 9.00
CA ALA A 489 16.52 -15.45 9.10
C ALA A 489 15.88 -14.28 9.87
N ARG A 490 14.60 -13.99 9.64
CA ARG A 490 13.87 -12.96 10.42
C ARG A 490 13.92 -13.28 11.92
N ARG A 491 13.56 -14.50 12.30
CA ARG A 491 13.58 -14.96 13.69
C ARG A 491 14.97 -14.90 14.31
N SER A 492 16.00 -15.27 13.54
CA SER A 492 17.37 -15.31 14.02
C SER A 492 18.02 -13.93 14.19
N PHE A 493 17.67 -12.95 13.34
CA PHE A 493 18.46 -11.73 13.20
C PHE A 493 17.74 -10.43 13.57
N LEU A 494 16.42 -10.36 13.46
CA LEU A 494 15.74 -9.07 13.60
C LEU A 494 15.64 -8.55 15.03
N GLY A 495 15.74 -9.40 16.04
CA GLY A 495 15.34 -8.99 17.39
C GLY A 495 13.87 -8.56 17.43
N LEU A 496 13.32 -8.40 18.62
CA LEU A 496 11.92 -7.99 18.78
C LEU A 496 11.89 -6.73 19.61
N ARG A 497 11.20 -5.71 19.12
CA ARG A 497 10.86 -4.53 19.92
C ARG A 497 9.49 -4.75 20.55
N LEU A 498 9.38 -4.53 21.85
CA LEU A 498 8.07 -4.52 22.49
C LEU A 498 7.37 -3.20 22.14
N VAL A 499 6.28 -3.28 21.38
CA VAL A 499 5.39 -2.14 21.09
C VAL A 499 4.05 -2.40 21.78
N SER A 500 4.08 -2.56 23.10
CA SER A 500 2.90 -2.89 23.91
C SER A 500 2.31 -1.68 24.64
N THR A 501 3.01 -0.54 24.65
CA THR A 501 2.51 0.72 25.22
C THR A 501 2.31 1.80 24.16
N PRO A 502 1.34 2.71 24.32
CA PRO A 502 1.20 3.88 23.45
C PRO A 502 2.48 4.73 23.34
N ARG A 503 3.23 4.80 24.44
CA ARG A 503 4.54 5.48 24.49
C ARG A 503 5.52 4.92 23.45
N GLN A 504 5.71 3.59 23.45
CA GLN A 504 6.61 2.90 22.51
C GLN A 504 6.12 3.02 21.06
N TYR A 505 4.81 3.05 20.86
CA TYR A 505 4.19 3.24 19.56
C TYR A 505 4.56 4.61 18.96
N TYR A 506 4.34 5.69 19.71
CA TYR A 506 4.63 7.05 19.23
C TYR A 506 6.12 7.37 19.15
N SER A 507 6.96 6.81 20.04
CA SER A 507 8.41 6.96 19.92
C SER A 507 8.92 6.34 18.63
N THR A 508 8.47 5.11 18.32
CA THR A 508 8.79 4.43 17.06
C THR A 508 8.34 5.29 15.89
N MET A 509 7.13 5.84 15.89
CA MET A 509 6.68 6.72 14.80
C MET A 509 7.58 7.95 14.58
N LEU A 510 7.97 8.63 15.66
CA LEU A 510 8.77 9.86 15.59
C LEU A 510 10.19 9.62 15.05
N GLU A 511 10.76 8.42 15.24
CA GLU A 511 12.05 8.05 14.64
C GLU A 511 12.02 8.05 13.10
N PHE A 512 10.86 7.80 12.48
CA PHE A 512 10.74 7.67 11.02
C PHE A 512 10.26 8.94 10.31
N VAL A 513 9.65 9.88 11.04
CA VAL A 513 9.29 11.21 10.50
C VAL A 513 10.57 11.97 10.15
N GLY A 514 11.07 11.77 8.94
CA GLY A 514 12.33 12.35 8.44
C GLY A 514 13.18 11.38 7.62
N SER A 515 12.90 10.08 7.63
CA SER A 515 13.61 9.10 6.81
C SER A 515 13.03 9.06 5.38
N ASN A 516 13.35 10.07 4.58
CA ASN A 516 12.89 10.09 3.19
C ASN A 516 13.60 8.99 2.40
N SER A 517 12.82 8.03 1.88
CA SER A 517 13.26 7.19 0.77
C SER A 517 13.40 8.08 -0.47
N GLY A 518 14.59 8.66 -0.65
CA GLY A 518 14.85 9.59 -1.74
C GLY A 518 14.85 8.87 -3.09
N ILE A 519 14.18 9.48 -4.07
CA ILE A 519 14.39 9.19 -5.49
C ILE A 519 15.78 9.69 -5.91
N SER A 520 16.47 9.00 -6.80
CA SER A 520 17.70 9.52 -7.40
C SER A 520 17.41 10.34 -8.66
N GLU A 521 18.37 11.13 -9.14
CA GLU A 521 18.25 11.84 -10.43
C GLU A 521 17.97 10.86 -11.59
N GLU A 522 18.58 9.68 -11.51
CA GLU A 522 18.38 8.58 -12.44
C GLU A 522 16.93 8.05 -12.49
N ASP A 523 16.18 8.19 -11.40
CA ASP A 523 14.80 7.73 -11.29
C ASP A 523 13.80 8.67 -11.99
N ILE A 524 14.19 9.93 -12.27
CA ILE A 524 13.35 10.93 -12.95
C ILE A 524 12.87 10.39 -14.32
N HIS A 525 13.74 9.66 -15.01
CA HIS A 525 13.49 9.13 -16.35
C HIS A 525 12.59 7.88 -16.36
N ARG A 526 12.27 7.32 -15.20
CA ARG A 526 11.31 6.21 -15.06
C ARG A 526 10.13 6.56 -14.17
N SER A 527 9.95 7.85 -13.86
CA SER A 527 8.91 8.34 -12.96
C SER A 527 7.97 9.32 -13.66
N VAL A 528 6.67 9.02 -13.61
CA VAL A 528 5.60 9.96 -13.87
C VAL A 528 5.31 10.70 -12.58
N ALA A 529 5.47 12.02 -12.58
CA ALA A 529 5.22 12.86 -11.43
C ALA A 529 3.97 13.71 -11.68
N ILE A 530 2.94 13.49 -10.86
CA ILE A 530 1.66 14.16 -10.96
C ILE A 530 1.65 15.36 -10.03
N ASP A 531 1.51 16.55 -10.59
CA ASP A 531 1.32 17.77 -9.84
C ASP A 531 -0.13 17.84 -9.31
N VAL A 532 -0.28 17.77 -8.00
CA VAL A 532 -1.59 17.76 -7.31
C VAL A 532 -1.83 18.99 -6.44
N ASP A 533 -1.05 20.08 -6.62
CA ASP A 533 -0.97 21.28 -5.75
C ASP A 533 -2.22 21.73 -5.00
N TYR A 534 -3.38 21.64 -5.64
CA TYR A 534 -4.62 22.20 -5.12
C TYR A 534 -5.35 21.28 -4.13
N VAL A 535 -5.04 19.99 -4.10
CA VAL A 535 -5.73 19.03 -3.24
C VAL A 535 -4.81 18.61 -2.09
N GLY A 536 -5.30 18.70 -0.86
CA GLY A 536 -4.57 18.23 0.32
C GLY A 536 -4.51 16.70 0.40
N THR A 537 -3.47 16.14 1.03
CA THR A 537 -3.33 14.68 1.25
C THR A 537 -4.46 14.08 2.07
N MET A 538 -5.06 14.88 2.96
CA MET A 538 -6.10 14.49 3.92
C MET A 538 -7.51 14.99 3.51
N ASP A 539 -7.70 15.38 2.25
CA ASP A 539 -8.99 15.86 1.75
C ASP A 539 -9.85 14.69 1.26
N PHE A 540 -10.38 13.94 2.24
CA PHE A 540 -11.10 12.68 2.03
C PHE A 540 -12.59 12.86 1.62
N ASP A 541 -13.11 14.09 1.66
CA ASP A 541 -14.43 14.48 1.15
C ASP A 541 -14.23 15.31 -0.13
N MET A 542 -13.96 14.61 -1.22
CA MET A 542 -13.50 15.22 -2.47
C MET A 542 -14.68 15.48 -3.42
N ALA A 543 -14.86 16.74 -3.84
CA ALA A 543 -15.93 17.05 -4.79
C ALA A 543 -15.64 16.43 -6.17
N SER A 544 -16.68 16.16 -6.96
CA SER A 544 -16.50 15.56 -8.30
C SER A 544 -15.57 16.37 -9.22
N LYS A 545 -15.56 17.70 -9.08
CA LYS A 545 -14.64 18.57 -9.83
C LYS A 545 -13.18 18.40 -9.39
N ASP A 546 -12.93 18.14 -8.11
CA ASP A 546 -11.58 17.87 -7.58
C ASP A 546 -11.06 16.53 -8.10
N MET A 547 -11.92 15.51 -8.12
CA MET A 547 -11.61 14.20 -8.71
C MET A 547 -11.27 14.34 -10.21
N GLU A 548 -12.10 15.06 -10.98
CA GLU A 548 -11.82 15.32 -12.39
C GLU A 548 -10.52 16.10 -12.59
N PHE A 549 -10.23 17.08 -11.75
CA PHE A 549 -8.98 17.82 -11.79
C PHE A 549 -7.79 16.89 -11.56
N LEU A 550 -7.80 16.08 -10.50
CA LEU A 550 -6.72 15.14 -10.20
C LEU A 550 -6.50 14.12 -11.32
N MET A 551 -7.59 13.56 -11.88
CA MET A 551 -7.47 12.63 -12.99
C MET A 551 -6.91 13.31 -14.25
N ARG A 552 -7.30 14.58 -14.53
CA ARG A 552 -6.70 15.35 -15.62
C ARG A 552 -5.21 15.61 -15.40
N GLN A 553 -4.79 15.91 -14.17
CA GLN A 553 -3.35 16.06 -13.86
C GLN A 553 -2.60 14.73 -14.02
N GLY A 554 -3.17 13.61 -13.57
CA GLY A 554 -2.60 12.28 -13.77
C GLY A 554 -2.43 11.94 -15.25
N ALA A 555 -3.43 12.28 -16.07
CA ALA A 555 -3.34 12.12 -17.52
C ALA A 555 -2.27 13.03 -18.14
N ALA A 556 -2.26 14.31 -17.78
CA ALA A 556 -1.29 15.30 -18.29
C ALA A 556 0.16 14.88 -17.99
N ALA A 557 0.44 14.50 -16.75
CA ALA A 557 1.76 14.03 -16.34
C ALA A 557 2.22 12.79 -17.11
N THR A 558 1.30 11.85 -17.33
CA THR A 558 1.61 10.63 -18.09
C THR A 558 1.86 10.95 -19.56
N VAL A 559 1.05 11.81 -20.19
CA VAL A 559 1.27 12.26 -21.56
C VAL A 559 2.62 12.98 -21.68
N ALA A 560 2.96 13.87 -20.75
CA ALA A 560 4.23 14.58 -20.75
C ALA A 560 5.43 13.61 -20.69
N PHE A 561 5.34 12.58 -19.83
CA PHE A 561 6.34 11.53 -19.73
C PHE A 561 6.48 10.71 -21.02
N LEU A 562 5.36 10.31 -21.63
CA LEU A 562 5.38 9.52 -22.86
C LEU A 562 5.89 10.32 -24.06
N ASP A 563 5.56 11.62 -24.15
CA ASP A 563 6.05 12.53 -25.19
C ASP A 563 7.57 12.81 -25.03
N GLU A 564 8.06 12.97 -23.79
CA GLU A 564 9.51 13.05 -23.53
C GLU A 564 10.23 11.78 -24.02
N LYS A 565 9.71 10.58 -23.71
CA LYS A 565 10.29 9.31 -24.19
C LYS A 565 10.23 9.15 -25.71
N LYS A 566 9.21 9.70 -26.36
CA LYS A 566 9.07 9.71 -27.83
C LYS A 566 10.18 10.47 -28.53
N SER A 567 10.66 11.56 -27.92
CA SER A 567 11.76 12.35 -28.49
C SER A 567 13.10 11.59 -28.61
N GLY A 568 13.22 10.41 -27.97
CA GLY A 568 14.43 9.57 -27.97
C GLY A 568 14.27 8.16 -28.51
N LEU A 569 13.13 7.79 -29.12
CA LEU A 569 12.87 6.42 -29.64
C LEU A 569 12.59 6.42 -31.15
N GLU A 570 13.11 5.41 -31.87
CA GLU A 570 12.81 5.20 -33.29
C GLU A 570 11.34 4.79 -33.49
N THR A 571 10.64 5.51 -34.37
CA THR A 571 9.24 5.23 -34.75
C THR A 571 9.17 4.07 -35.74
N TRP A 572 8.28 3.11 -35.50
CA TRP A 572 7.96 2.10 -36.51
C TRP A 572 6.81 2.58 -37.38
N LEU A 573 7.06 2.74 -38.68
CA LEU A 573 6.06 2.67 -39.74
C LEU A 573 6.66 1.85 -40.89
N PRO A 574 5.91 0.91 -41.50
CA PRO A 574 5.95 0.80 -42.95
C PRO A 574 5.32 2.03 -43.60
#